data_AF-A0A7J7YVK2-F1
#
_entry.id   AF-A0A7J7YVK2-F1
#
_cell.length_a   1.000
_cell.length_b   1.000
_cell.length_c   1.000
_cell.angle_alpha   90.00
_cell.angle_beta   90.00
_cell.angle_gamma   90.00
#
_symmetry.space_group_name_H-M   'P 1'
#
loop_
_entity.id
_entity.type
_entity.pdbx_description
1 polymer ?
#
loop_
_entity_poly.entity_id
_entity_poly.type
_entity_poly.pdbx_seq_one_letter_code
_entity_poly.pdbx_strand_id
1 'polypeptide(L)'
;MLVLKMFTLLFFFLQWDGVGPLPDCAEPPKGIQMLWHPSIVKPYLTLLSECSNADTLEGAAGALQNLAAGSWKWSVYIRAAVRKEKGLPILVELLRIDNDRVVCAVATALRNMALDVRNKELIGKYAMRDLVHRLPGGNNSNNAASKAMSDDTVTAVCCTLHEVITKNMENAKALRDAGGIEKLVGISKSKGDKHSPKVVKAASQVLNSMWQYRDLRSLYKKVRFYLPSRLMSDTQALSQRTLYLVLTQCIPDVEITCLSNGSN
;
A
#
# COMPACT_ATOMS: atom_id res chain seq x y z
N MET A 1 -9.74 -19.27 -4.25
CA MET A 1 -10.19 -17.85 -4.38
C MET A 1 -11.70 -17.65 -4.11
N LEU A 2 -12.58 -18.65 -4.35
CA LEU A 2 -14.01 -18.54 -4.07
C LEU A 2 -14.37 -18.59 -2.56
N VAL A 3 -13.68 -19.42 -1.78
CA VAL A 3 -13.94 -19.59 -0.33
C VAL A 3 -13.75 -18.28 0.45
N LEU A 4 -12.84 -17.41 0.00
CA LEU A 4 -12.51 -16.16 0.68
C LEU A 4 -13.47 -15.01 0.34
N LYS A 5 -14.08 -15.01 -0.86
CA LYS A 5 -15.09 -14.00 -1.24
C LYS A 5 -16.42 -14.21 -0.50
N MET A 6 -16.73 -15.43 -0.07
CA MET A 6 -17.89 -15.69 0.79
C MET A 6 -17.72 -15.14 2.21
N PHE A 7 -16.49 -15.00 2.71
CA PHE A 7 -16.25 -14.51 4.08
C PHE A 7 -16.44 -13.00 4.22
N THR A 8 -16.25 -12.22 3.15
CA THR A 8 -16.39 -10.76 3.20
C THR A 8 -17.85 -10.28 3.30
N LEU A 9 -18.84 -11.15 2.98
CA LEU A 9 -20.25 -10.74 2.89
C LEU A 9 -21.09 -11.03 4.13
N LEU A 10 -20.62 -11.80 5.12
CA LEU A 10 -21.49 -12.31 6.20
C LEU A 10 -21.46 -11.53 7.53
N PHE A 11 -20.55 -10.59 7.77
CA PHE A 11 -20.38 -10.00 9.11
C PHE A 11 -20.28 -8.47 9.11
N PHE A 12 -21.39 -7.83 8.71
CA PHE A 12 -21.52 -6.37 8.63
C PHE A 12 -22.01 -5.66 9.91
N PHE A 13 -22.23 -6.39 11.01
CA PHE A 13 -22.75 -5.77 12.24
C PHE A 13 -21.70 -5.77 13.35
N LEU A 14 -21.50 -4.58 13.92
CA LEU A 14 -20.54 -4.15 14.94
C LEU A 14 -19.23 -3.59 14.37
N GLN A 15 -19.23 -2.26 14.23
CA GLN A 15 -18.02 -1.45 14.05
C GLN A 15 -17.42 -1.20 15.44
N TRP A 16 -16.17 -1.60 15.64
CA TRP A 16 -15.38 -1.27 16.83
C TRP A 16 -14.49 -0.07 16.51
N ASP A 17 -14.43 0.92 17.40
CA ASP A 17 -13.72 2.19 17.22
C ASP A 17 -12.20 2.10 17.41
N GLY A 18 -11.70 0.92 17.78
CA GLY A 18 -10.27 0.66 17.98
C GLY A 18 -9.73 1.08 19.35
N VAL A 19 -10.61 1.50 20.25
CA VAL A 19 -10.29 1.93 21.62
C VAL A 19 -10.95 0.97 22.61
N GLY A 20 -10.13 0.35 23.46
CA GLY A 20 -10.54 -0.64 24.44
C GLY A 20 -9.67 -1.90 24.40
N PRO A 21 -9.76 -2.76 25.42
CA PRO A 21 -8.97 -3.99 25.48
C PRO A 21 -9.33 -4.89 24.29
N LEU A 22 -8.36 -5.70 23.85
CA LEU A 22 -8.68 -6.85 23.00
C LEU A 22 -9.77 -7.66 23.72
N PRO A 23 -10.70 -8.31 22.99
CA PRO A 23 -11.75 -9.08 23.63
C PRO A 23 -11.10 -10.15 24.51
N ASP A 24 -11.17 -9.98 25.83
CA ASP A 24 -10.85 -11.01 26.81
C ASP A 24 -12.02 -11.99 26.77
N CYS A 25 -11.95 -12.97 25.89
CA CYS A 25 -12.91 -14.06 25.91
C CYS A 25 -12.58 -14.94 27.12
N ALA A 26 -13.48 -14.97 28.10
CA ALA A 26 -13.38 -15.87 29.26
C ALA A 26 -13.31 -17.36 28.86
N GLU A 27 -13.72 -17.69 27.63
CA GLU A 27 -13.50 -18.99 27.00
C GLU A 27 -12.65 -18.88 25.72
N PRO A 28 -11.77 -19.86 25.44
CA PRO A 28 -11.02 -19.91 24.19
C PRO A 28 -11.97 -20.03 22.98
N PRO A 29 -11.62 -19.43 21.82
CA PRO A 29 -12.44 -19.53 20.61
C PRO A 29 -12.57 -20.99 20.17
N LYS A 30 -13.78 -21.39 19.77
CA LYS A 30 -14.10 -22.76 19.33
C LYS A 30 -14.67 -22.77 17.92
N GLY A 31 -14.43 -23.87 17.20
CA GLY A 31 -14.95 -24.09 15.85
C GLY A 31 -14.57 -22.96 14.89
N ILE A 32 -15.56 -22.41 14.18
CA ILE A 32 -15.33 -21.41 13.14
C ILE A 32 -14.74 -20.09 13.67
N GLN A 33 -14.96 -19.76 14.94
CA GLN A 33 -14.42 -18.53 15.55
C GLN A 33 -12.90 -18.50 15.56
N MET A 34 -12.23 -19.66 15.56
CA MET A 34 -10.78 -19.76 15.50
C MET A 34 -10.19 -19.13 14.24
N LEU A 35 -10.97 -18.99 13.17
CA LEU A 35 -10.50 -18.44 11.90
C LEU A 35 -10.23 -16.93 11.97
N TRP A 36 -10.94 -16.18 12.80
CA TRP A 36 -10.83 -14.70 12.88
C TRP A 36 -10.57 -14.15 14.27
N HIS A 37 -10.51 -15.01 15.29
CA HIS A 37 -10.20 -14.58 16.65
C HIS A 37 -8.75 -14.07 16.76
N PRO A 38 -8.46 -12.98 17.51
CA PRO A 38 -7.12 -12.38 17.58
C PRO A 38 -6.00 -13.31 18.04
N SER A 39 -6.33 -14.37 18.77
CA SER A 39 -5.36 -15.41 19.17
C SER A 39 -4.70 -16.13 17.99
N ILE A 40 -5.30 -16.10 16.80
CA ILE A 40 -4.73 -16.70 15.59
C ILE A 40 -3.50 -15.96 15.07
N VAL A 41 -3.31 -14.70 15.49
CA VAL A 41 -2.18 -13.86 15.06
C VAL A 41 -0.85 -14.48 15.48
N LYS A 42 -0.72 -14.93 16.72
CA LYS A 42 0.55 -15.45 17.26
C LYS A 42 1.07 -16.68 16.50
N PRO A 43 0.25 -17.71 16.20
CA PRO A 43 0.64 -18.80 15.30
C PRO A 43 1.15 -18.33 13.93
N TYR A 44 0.44 -17.40 13.27
CA TYR A 44 0.91 -16.88 11.98
C TYR A 44 2.22 -16.11 12.08
N LEU A 45 2.42 -15.31 13.12
CA LEU A 45 3.69 -14.60 13.35
C LEU A 45 4.85 -15.55 13.66
N THR A 46 4.57 -16.65 14.36
CA THR A 46 5.56 -17.72 14.62
C THR A 46 5.98 -18.37 13.30
N LEU A 47 5.02 -18.74 12.45
CA LEU A 47 5.32 -19.26 11.11
C LEU A 47 6.14 -18.26 10.28
N LEU A 48 5.79 -16.97 10.31
CA LEU A 48 6.48 -15.93 9.56
C LEU A 48 7.91 -15.66 10.04
N SER A 49 8.24 -15.98 11.29
CA SER A 49 9.58 -15.76 11.86
C SER A 49 10.47 -17.00 11.84
N GLU A 50 9.88 -18.20 11.90
CA GLU A 50 10.63 -19.46 11.99
C GLU A 50 10.74 -20.21 10.66
N CYS A 51 9.83 -19.97 9.70
CA CYS A 51 9.84 -20.69 8.43
C CYS A 51 10.75 -20.04 7.39
N SER A 52 11.41 -20.87 6.58
CA SER A 52 12.17 -20.44 5.39
C SER A 52 11.47 -20.80 4.07
N ASN A 53 10.43 -21.63 4.12
CA ASN A 53 9.66 -22.03 2.94
C ASN A 53 8.83 -20.84 2.41
N ALA A 54 9.10 -20.43 1.17
CA ALA A 54 8.45 -19.27 0.57
C ALA A 54 6.93 -19.42 0.41
N ASP A 55 6.41 -20.61 0.09
CA ASP A 55 4.97 -20.84 -0.05
C ASP A 55 4.26 -20.74 1.32
N THR A 56 4.92 -21.20 2.39
CA THR A 56 4.43 -21.04 3.77
C THR A 56 4.42 -19.58 4.20
N LEU A 57 5.50 -18.83 3.92
CA LEU A 57 5.59 -17.40 4.23
C LEU A 57 4.54 -16.59 3.45
N GLU A 58 4.39 -16.86 2.16
CA GLU A 58 3.36 -16.27 1.30
C GLU A 58 1.96 -16.57 1.86
N GLY A 59 1.68 -17.83 2.18
CA GLY A 59 0.39 -18.26 2.73
C GLY A 59 0.06 -17.61 4.07
N ALA A 60 1.02 -17.54 5.00
CA ALA A 60 0.83 -16.92 6.30
C ALA A 60 0.64 -15.39 6.19
N ALA A 61 1.42 -14.72 5.34
CA ALA A 61 1.26 -13.29 5.09
C ALA A 61 -0.08 -12.99 4.39
N GLY A 62 -0.49 -13.83 3.45
CA GLY A 62 -1.80 -13.77 2.79
C GLY A 62 -2.96 -13.99 3.77
N ALA A 63 -2.82 -14.90 4.75
CA ALA A 63 -3.82 -15.08 5.79
C ALA A 63 -3.97 -13.82 6.66
N LEU A 64 -2.86 -13.24 7.13
CA LEU A 64 -2.90 -11.99 7.91
C LEU A 64 -3.45 -10.81 7.09
N GLN A 65 -3.14 -10.73 5.80
CA GLN A 65 -3.72 -9.76 4.89
C GLN A 65 -5.25 -9.86 4.87
N ASN A 66 -5.79 -11.06 4.71
CA ASN A 66 -7.23 -11.30 4.65
C ASN A 66 -7.90 -10.96 5.98
N LEU A 67 -7.28 -11.38 7.09
CA LEU A 67 -7.79 -11.12 8.44
C LEU A 67 -7.74 -9.65 8.86
N ALA A 68 -6.89 -8.85 8.23
CA ALA A 68 -6.78 -7.41 8.48
C ALA A 68 -7.65 -6.56 7.52
N ALA A 69 -8.33 -7.17 6.56
CA ALA A 69 -9.06 -6.47 5.52
C ALA A 69 -10.39 -5.86 6.02
N GLY A 70 -10.73 -4.67 5.54
CA GLY A 70 -12.00 -4.01 5.86
C GLY A 70 -12.09 -3.42 7.27
N SER A 71 -13.31 -3.01 7.65
CA SER A 71 -13.61 -2.23 8.85
C SER A 71 -14.42 -2.98 9.91
N TRP A 72 -14.68 -4.28 9.73
CA TRP A 72 -15.38 -5.09 10.73
C TRP A 72 -14.57 -5.25 12.02
N LYS A 73 -15.26 -5.44 13.14
CA LYS A 73 -14.69 -5.51 14.51
C LYS A 73 -13.45 -6.40 14.61
N TRP A 74 -13.49 -7.60 14.04
CA TRP A 74 -12.39 -8.55 14.15
C TRP A 74 -11.15 -8.12 13.36
N SER A 75 -11.27 -7.52 12.17
CA SER A 75 -10.10 -6.93 11.49
C SER A 75 -9.43 -5.84 12.31
N VAL A 76 -10.21 -5.00 12.99
CA VAL A 76 -9.65 -3.96 13.87
C VAL A 76 -8.84 -4.60 14.99
N TYR A 77 -9.37 -5.66 15.62
CA TYR A 77 -8.63 -6.40 16.65
C TYR A 77 -7.41 -7.14 16.11
N ILE A 78 -7.49 -7.75 14.93
CA ILE A 78 -6.34 -8.41 14.30
C ILE A 78 -5.21 -7.40 14.07
N ARG A 79 -5.51 -6.22 13.53
CA ARG A 79 -4.51 -5.14 13.33
C ARG A 79 -3.88 -4.70 14.64
N ALA A 80 -4.68 -4.59 15.71
CA ALA A 80 -4.18 -4.25 17.04
C ALA A 80 -3.33 -5.37 17.67
N ALA A 81 -3.75 -6.63 17.49
CA ALA A 81 -3.04 -7.80 17.98
C ALA A 81 -1.70 -7.99 17.28
N VAL A 82 -1.62 -7.83 15.95
CA VAL A 82 -0.36 -7.86 15.19
C VAL A 82 0.62 -6.84 15.74
N ARG A 83 0.17 -5.63 16.09
CA ARG A 83 1.03 -4.63 16.73
C ARG A 83 1.49 -5.05 18.12
N LYS A 84 0.58 -5.55 18.96
CA LYS A 84 0.86 -5.98 20.33
C LYS A 84 1.87 -7.14 20.38
N GLU A 85 1.74 -8.09 19.45
CA GLU A 85 2.63 -9.24 19.28
C GLU A 85 3.93 -8.90 18.51
N LYS A 86 4.25 -7.61 18.32
CA LYS A 86 5.44 -7.15 17.57
C LYS A 86 5.55 -7.72 16.15
N GLY A 87 4.41 -7.99 15.51
CA GLY A 87 4.36 -8.55 14.15
C GLY A 87 4.74 -7.57 13.04
N LEU A 88 4.66 -6.25 13.28
CA LEU A 88 5.06 -5.26 12.26
C LEU A 88 6.56 -5.39 11.89
N PRO A 89 7.52 -5.42 12.84
CA PRO A 89 8.92 -5.74 12.54
C PRO A 89 9.13 -7.02 11.73
N ILE A 90 8.44 -8.11 12.08
CA ILE A 90 8.53 -9.40 11.37
C ILE A 90 8.13 -9.23 9.90
N LEU A 91 6.99 -8.58 9.64
CA LEU A 91 6.55 -8.30 8.27
C LEU A 91 7.54 -7.40 7.52
N VAL A 92 8.16 -6.42 8.18
CA VAL A 92 9.17 -5.56 7.55
C VAL A 92 10.44 -6.32 7.18
N GLU A 93 10.89 -7.26 8.02
CA GLU A 93 12.04 -8.11 7.73
C GLU A 93 11.80 -8.97 6.49
N LEU A 94 10.59 -9.50 6.33
CA LEU A 94 10.22 -10.31 5.15
C LEU A 94 10.24 -9.52 3.83
N LEU A 95 10.11 -8.17 3.86
CA LEU A 95 10.30 -7.34 2.67
C LEU A 95 11.73 -7.43 2.11
N ARG A 96 12.71 -7.89 2.90
CA ARG A 96 14.12 -8.02 2.49
C ARG A 96 14.42 -9.34 1.80
N ILE A 97 13.49 -10.30 1.82
CA ILE A 97 13.68 -11.60 1.17
C ILE A 97 13.67 -11.43 -0.36
N ASP A 98 14.50 -12.23 -1.03
CA ASP A 98 14.53 -12.30 -2.50
C ASP A 98 13.47 -13.28 -3.03
N ASN A 99 12.21 -12.96 -2.76
CA ASN A 99 11.07 -13.71 -3.29
C ASN A 99 9.90 -12.77 -3.61
N ASP A 100 9.59 -12.65 -4.89
CA ASP A 100 8.56 -11.73 -5.40
C ASP A 100 7.17 -11.99 -4.81
N ARG A 101 6.76 -13.27 -4.71
CA ARG A 101 5.45 -13.65 -4.17
C ARG A 101 5.30 -13.29 -2.69
N VAL A 102 6.33 -13.60 -1.89
CA VAL A 102 6.36 -13.25 -0.46
C VAL A 102 6.31 -11.74 -0.27
N VAL A 103 7.12 -10.97 -1.01
CA VAL A 103 7.14 -9.51 -0.89
C VAL A 103 5.81 -8.89 -1.30
N CYS A 104 5.16 -9.38 -2.35
CA CYS A 104 3.83 -8.93 -2.76
C CYS A 104 2.78 -9.17 -1.65
N ALA A 105 2.76 -10.37 -1.07
CA ALA A 105 1.85 -10.74 0.01
C ALA A 105 2.07 -9.87 1.27
N VAL A 106 3.33 -9.69 1.67
CA VAL A 106 3.74 -8.91 2.83
C VAL A 106 3.45 -7.42 2.66
N ALA A 107 3.76 -6.83 1.49
CA ALA A 107 3.44 -5.44 1.21
C ALA A 107 1.93 -5.21 1.34
N THR A 108 1.14 -6.08 0.73
CA THR A 108 -0.33 -5.97 0.80
C THR A 108 -0.87 -6.23 2.21
N ALA A 109 -0.24 -7.11 3.01
CA ALA A 109 -0.56 -7.26 4.43
C ALA A 109 -0.28 -5.96 5.21
N LEU A 110 0.91 -5.35 5.02
CA LEU A 110 1.27 -4.07 5.63
C LEU A 110 0.32 -2.94 5.24
N ARG A 111 -0.15 -2.92 3.99
CA ARG A 111 -1.19 -1.98 3.53
C ARG A 111 -2.47 -2.12 4.36
N ASN A 112 -2.95 -3.34 4.60
CA ASN A 112 -4.13 -3.58 5.42
C ASN A 112 -3.86 -3.23 6.90
N MET A 113 -2.67 -3.53 7.42
CA MET A 113 -2.28 -3.13 8.78
C MET A 113 -2.29 -1.61 8.96
N ALA A 114 -1.89 -0.85 7.93
CA ALA A 114 -1.88 0.61 7.93
C ALA A 114 -3.27 1.25 7.96
N LEU A 115 -4.37 0.49 7.84
CA LEU A 115 -5.72 1.01 8.09
C LEU A 115 -5.93 1.41 9.56
N ASP A 116 -5.17 0.85 10.51
CA ASP A 116 -5.11 1.34 11.89
C ASP A 116 -4.09 2.48 11.98
N VAL A 117 -4.51 3.65 12.49
CA VAL A 117 -3.69 4.87 12.55
C VAL A 117 -2.40 4.68 13.34
N ARG A 118 -2.42 3.93 14.44
CA ARG A 118 -1.23 3.66 15.26
C ARG A 118 -0.27 2.73 14.52
N ASN A 119 -0.80 1.75 13.78
CA ASN A 119 0.03 0.92 12.89
C ASN A 119 0.65 1.75 11.78
N LYS A 120 -0.12 2.66 11.18
CA LYS A 120 0.33 3.55 10.11
C LYS A 120 1.56 4.36 10.51
N GLU A 121 1.57 4.94 11.71
CA GLU A 121 2.72 5.67 12.26
C GLU A 121 3.96 4.77 12.43
N LEU A 122 3.79 3.57 13.02
CA LEU A 122 4.89 2.63 13.24
C LEU A 122 5.45 2.10 11.91
N ILE A 123 4.60 1.78 10.95
CA ILE A 123 5.03 1.33 9.61
C ILE A 123 5.83 2.44 8.93
N GLY A 124 5.40 3.69 9.01
CA GLY A 124 6.17 4.81 8.46
C GLY A 124 7.55 4.98 9.08
N LYS A 125 7.69 4.69 10.39
CA LYS A 125 8.98 4.74 11.09
C LYS A 125 9.91 3.58 10.73
N TYR A 126 9.39 2.36 10.62
CA TYR A 126 10.21 1.15 10.53
C TYR A 126 10.34 0.58 9.10
N ALA A 127 9.33 0.75 8.25
CA ALA A 127 9.23 0.07 6.96
C ALA A 127 9.54 0.98 5.76
N MET A 128 9.54 2.30 5.93
CA MET A 128 9.56 3.24 4.80
C MET A 128 10.76 3.03 3.88
N ARG A 129 11.95 2.88 4.46
CA ARG A 129 13.18 2.65 3.69
C ARG A 129 13.14 1.31 2.95
N ASP A 130 12.66 0.27 3.59
CA ASP A 130 12.54 -1.06 3.02
C ASP A 130 11.52 -1.09 1.86
N LEU A 131 10.36 -0.44 2.02
CA LEU A 131 9.38 -0.27 0.95
C LEU A 131 9.93 0.52 -0.24
N VAL A 132 10.64 1.63 0.01
CA VAL A 132 11.29 2.42 -1.05
C VAL A 132 12.41 1.61 -1.73
N HIS A 133 13.13 0.77 -1.00
CA HIS A 133 14.15 -0.10 -1.58
C HIS A 133 13.56 -1.08 -2.60
N ARG A 134 12.34 -1.59 -2.36
CA ARG A 134 11.63 -2.47 -3.30
C ARG A 134 11.08 -1.78 -4.54
N LEU A 135 11.03 -0.44 -4.60
CA LEU A 135 10.65 0.27 -5.82
C LEU A 135 11.76 0.19 -6.87
N PRO A 136 11.41 -0.07 -8.15
CA PRO A 136 12.35 0.00 -9.25
C PRO A 136 12.80 1.45 -9.47
N GLY A 137 14.11 1.67 -9.54
CA GLY A 137 14.70 3.01 -9.73
C GLY A 137 15.99 3.19 -8.94
N GLY A 138 17.12 3.22 -9.65
CA GLY A 138 18.44 3.49 -9.10
C GLY A 138 19.52 3.09 -10.10
N ASN A 139 20.56 3.92 -10.24
CA ASN A 139 21.72 3.78 -11.14
C ASN A 139 22.57 2.50 -10.97
N ASN A 140 22.07 1.45 -10.31
CA ASN A 140 22.77 0.17 -10.19
C ASN A 140 22.36 -0.78 -11.32
N SER A 141 22.45 -0.29 -12.55
CA SER A 141 22.44 -1.08 -13.79
C SER A 141 23.71 -1.94 -13.96
N ASN A 142 24.51 -2.13 -12.90
CA ASN A 142 25.76 -2.88 -12.97
C ASN A 142 25.76 -4.21 -12.21
N ASN A 143 24.63 -4.63 -11.62
CA ASN A 143 24.47 -6.01 -11.17
C ASN A 143 23.36 -6.70 -11.95
N ALA A 144 23.76 -7.36 -13.03
CA ALA A 144 22.96 -8.20 -13.91
C ALA A 144 22.43 -9.48 -13.21
N ALA A 145 21.87 -9.37 -12.00
CA ALA A 145 21.42 -10.52 -11.22
C ALA A 145 20.21 -10.28 -10.28
N SER A 146 19.71 -9.06 -10.07
CA SER A 146 18.44 -8.90 -9.35
C SER A 146 17.28 -9.07 -10.34
N LYS A 147 16.61 -10.23 -10.30
CA LYS A 147 15.37 -10.47 -11.04
C LYS A 147 14.43 -9.28 -10.84
N ALA A 148 14.08 -8.58 -11.92
CA ALA A 148 13.17 -7.45 -11.83
C ALA A 148 11.89 -7.89 -11.11
N MET A 149 11.48 -7.12 -10.09
CA MET A 149 10.23 -7.36 -9.36
C MET A 149 9.06 -7.34 -10.35
N SER A 150 8.05 -8.18 -10.10
CA SER A 150 6.87 -8.18 -10.96
C SER A 150 6.08 -6.87 -10.82
N ASP A 151 5.35 -6.51 -11.87
CA ASP A 151 4.46 -5.36 -11.85
C ASP A 151 3.41 -5.43 -10.74
N ASP A 152 2.98 -6.63 -10.35
CA ASP A 152 2.05 -6.84 -9.24
C ASP A 152 2.70 -6.47 -7.89
N THR A 153 3.95 -6.89 -7.67
CA THR A 153 4.71 -6.51 -6.47
C THR A 153 4.97 -5.02 -6.40
N VAL A 154 5.38 -4.40 -7.51
CA VAL A 154 5.60 -2.95 -7.56
C VAL A 154 4.30 -2.19 -7.29
N THR A 155 3.18 -2.66 -7.86
CA THR A 155 1.85 -2.10 -7.59
C THR A 155 1.48 -2.23 -6.11
N ALA A 156 1.71 -3.39 -5.50
CA ALA A 156 1.45 -3.63 -4.08
C ALA A 156 2.27 -2.69 -3.19
N VAL A 157 3.57 -2.51 -3.48
CA VAL A 157 4.44 -1.58 -2.75
C VAL A 157 3.94 -0.13 -2.90
N CYS A 158 3.62 0.31 -4.12
CA CYS A 158 3.06 1.64 -4.36
C CYS A 158 1.74 1.85 -3.60
N CYS A 159 0.85 0.87 -3.61
CA CYS A 159 -0.43 0.95 -2.87
C CYS A 159 -0.23 0.97 -1.36
N THR A 160 0.78 0.27 -0.86
CA THR A 160 1.18 0.28 0.56
C THR A 160 1.70 1.65 0.96
N LEU A 161 2.64 2.21 0.17
CA LEU A 161 3.17 3.55 0.37
C LEU A 161 2.04 4.59 0.36
N HIS A 162 1.12 4.50 -0.60
CA HIS A 162 -0.04 5.39 -0.68
C HIS A 162 -0.86 5.35 0.62
N GLU A 163 -1.20 4.17 1.13
CA GLU A 163 -1.98 4.04 2.36
C GLU A 163 -1.22 4.61 3.57
N VAL A 164 0.08 4.30 3.68
CA VAL A 164 0.93 4.75 4.80
C VAL A 164 1.06 6.27 4.86
N ILE A 165 1.14 6.95 3.71
CA ILE A 165 1.24 8.43 3.67
C ILE A 165 -0.12 9.13 3.68
N THR A 166 -1.22 8.42 3.43
CA THR A 166 -2.54 9.04 3.32
C THR A 166 -2.97 9.60 4.68
N LYS A 167 -3.27 10.91 4.71
CA LYS A 167 -3.60 11.69 5.92
C LYS A 167 -2.53 11.60 7.02
N ASN A 168 -1.27 11.32 6.67
CA ASN A 168 -0.14 11.31 7.60
C ASN A 168 1.07 12.04 6.98
N MET A 169 1.29 13.28 7.42
CA MET A 169 2.35 14.15 6.88
C MET A 169 3.75 13.69 7.33
N GLU A 170 3.90 13.12 8.52
CA GLU A 170 5.18 12.61 9.02
C GLU A 170 5.68 11.45 8.15
N ASN A 171 4.78 10.53 7.80
CA ASN A 171 5.07 9.45 6.87
C ASN A 171 5.38 9.96 5.47
N ALA A 172 4.69 11.01 5.01
CA ALA A 172 5.02 11.65 3.73
C ALA A 172 6.43 12.27 3.72
N LYS A 173 6.87 12.86 4.84
CA LYS A 173 8.26 13.33 5.03
C LYS A 173 9.24 12.15 5.02
N ALA A 174 8.94 11.07 5.74
CA ALA A 174 9.79 9.88 5.77
C ALA A 174 9.96 9.25 4.36
N LEU A 175 8.89 9.21 3.55
CA LEU A 175 8.96 8.73 2.17
C LEU A 175 9.91 9.56 1.30
N ARG A 176 9.86 10.89 1.46
CA ARG A 176 10.80 11.81 0.80
C ARG A 176 12.23 11.55 1.27
N ASP A 177 12.45 11.50 2.57
CA ASP A 177 13.79 11.37 3.15
C ASP A 177 14.45 10.03 2.80
N ALA A 178 13.64 9.00 2.52
CA ALA A 178 14.08 7.72 1.99
C ALA A 178 14.40 7.73 0.48
N GLY A 179 14.23 8.85 -0.24
CA GLY A 179 14.44 8.95 -1.69
C GLY A 179 13.31 8.31 -2.52
N GLY A 180 12.10 8.22 -1.96
CA GLY A 180 10.97 7.59 -2.64
C GLY A 180 10.43 8.38 -3.82
N ILE A 181 10.56 9.71 -3.80
CA ILE A 181 9.99 10.59 -4.83
C ILE A 181 10.68 10.34 -6.18
N GLU A 182 12.00 10.27 -6.20
CA GLU A 182 12.81 10.09 -7.39
C GLU A 182 12.46 8.76 -8.07
N LYS A 183 12.32 7.69 -7.29
CA LYS A 183 11.91 6.37 -7.78
C LYS A 183 10.49 6.39 -8.34
N LEU A 184 9.52 6.95 -7.60
CA LEU A 184 8.12 7.03 -8.03
C LEU A 184 7.94 7.89 -9.29
N VAL A 185 8.72 8.96 -9.43
CA VAL A 185 8.75 9.77 -10.66
C VAL A 185 9.36 8.98 -11.82
N GLY A 186 10.42 8.22 -11.59
CA GLY A 186 11.02 7.33 -12.59
C GLY A 186 10.00 6.29 -13.12
N ILE A 187 9.22 5.71 -12.21
CA ILE A 187 8.15 4.75 -12.54
C ILE A 187 7.04 5.43 -13.33
N SER A 188 6.51 6.55 -12.85
CA SER A 188 5.38 7.24 -13.50
C SER A 188 5.71 7.83 -14.87
N LYS A 189 6.98 8.10 -15.15
CA LYS A 189 7.47 8.58 -16.46
C LYS A 189 7.99 7.47 -17.37
N SER A 190 7.97 6.22 -16.92
CA SER A 190 8.43 5.11 -17.74
C SER A 190 7.59 5.05 -19.03
N LYS A 191 8.28 5.02 -20.18
CA LYS A 191 7.62 4.77 -21.48
C LYS A 191 7.19 3.29 -21.50
N GLY A 192 6.05 3.01 -22.12
CA GLY A 192 5.20 1.82 -21.94
C GLY A 192 5.82 0.42 -22.04
N ASP A 193 7.11 0.29 -22.38
CA ASP A 193 7.83 -0.98 -22.44
C ASP A 193 8.43 -1.42 -21.10
N LYS A 194 8.51 -0.53 -20.09
CA LYS A 194 9.20 -0.83 -18.81
C LYS A 194 8.26 -1.20 -17.65
N HIS A 195 7.07 -0.63 -17.59
CA HIS A 195 6.10 -0.87 -16.53
C HIS A 195 4.68 -0.83 -17.10
N SER A 196 3.80 -1.70 -16.60
CA SER A 196 2.39 -1.69 -17.00
C SER A 196 1.67 -0.40 -16.57
N PRO A 197 0.54 -0.06 -17.24
CA PRO A 197 -0.28 1.08 -16.89
C PRO A 197 -0.77 1.06 -15.42
N LYS A 198 -0.94 -0.13 -14.83
CA LYS A 198 -1.34 -0.30 -13.43
C LYS A 198 -0.28 0.24 -12.46
N VAL A 199 0.99 -0.09 -12.71
CA VAL A 199 2.13 0.36 -11.91
C VAL A 199 2.30 1.87 -12.01
N VAL A 200 2.23 2.42 -13.23
CA VAL A 200 2.30 3.86 -13.50
C VAL A 200 1.19 4.61 -12.76
N LYS A 201 -0.04 4.08 -12.78
CA LYS A 201 -1.19 4.65 -12.06
C LYS A 201 -0.98 4.64 -10.55
N ALA A 202 -0.51 3.52 -9.99
CA ALA A 202 -0.27 3.39 -8.56
C ALA A 202 0.81 4.37 -8.07
N ALA A 203 1.93 4.49 -8.81
CA ALA A 203 2.99 5.44 -8.48
C ALA A 203 2.49 6.90 -8.55
N SER A 204 1.68 7.22 -9.57
CA SER A 204 1.08 8.55 -9.74
C SER A 204 0.12 8.91 -8.60
N GLN A 205 -0.62 7.93 -8.07
CA GLN A 205 -1.50 8.14 -6.91
C GLN A 205 -0.71 8.52 -5.65
N VAL A 206 0.43 7.87 -5.39
CA VAL A 206 1.31 8.23 -4.28
C VAL A 206 1.79 9.67 -4.43
N LEU A 207 2.29 10.05 -5.60
CA LEU A 207 2.78 11.40 -5.89
C LEU A 207 1.67 12.46 -5.74
N ASN A 208 0.44 12.15 -6.17
CA ASN A 208 -0.70 13.05 -6.00
C ASN A 208 -1.01 13.29 -4.52
N SER A 209 -1.07 12.23 -3.70
CA SER A 209 -1.26 12.35 -2.26
C SER A 209 -0.13 13.13 -1.58
N MET A 210 1.12 12.93 -2.02
CA MET A 210 2.26 13.74 -1.55
C MET A 210 2.13 15.23 -1.89
N TRP A 211 1.53 15.57 -3.03
CA TRP A 211 1.32 16.95 -3.47
C TRP A 211 0.25 17.70 -2.67
N GLN A 212 -0.68 16.98 -2.03
CA GLN A 212 -1.71 17.60 -1.20
C GLN A 212 -1.12 18.27 0.06
N TYR A 213 0.04 17.81 0.53
CA TYR A 213 0.76 18.43 1.65
C TYR A 213 1.46 19.71 1.24
N ARG A 214 0.86 20.86 1.56
CA ARG A 214 1.37 22.20 1.20
C ARG A 214 2.80 22.44 1.71
N ASP A 215 3.12 21.98 2.92
CA ASP A 215 4.42 22.18 3.56
C ASP A 215 5.58 21.48 2.83
N LEU A 216 5.26 20.44 2.05
CA LEU A 216 6.25 19.73 1.26
C LEU A 216 6.45 20.36 -0.13
N ARG A 217 5.55 21.25 -0.57
CA ARG A 217 5.60 21.88 -1.90
C ARG A 217 6.79 22.80 -2.10
N SER A 218 7.20 23.53 -1.07
CA SER A 218 8.39 24.38 -1.11
C SER A 218 9.66 23.56 -1.32
N LEU A 219 9.69 22.31 -0.83
CA LEU A 219 10.81 21.38 -0.96
C LEU A 219 10.81 20.66 -2.30
N TYR A 220 9.63 20.44 -2.91
CA TYR A 220 9.51 19.94 -4.28
C TYR A 220 9.99 20.96 -5.34
N LYS A 221 10.06 22.26 -5.02
CA LYS A 221 10.61 23.29 -5.94
C LYS A 221 12.10 23.08 -6.23
N LYS A 222 12.86 22.38 -5.38
CA LYS A 222 14.27 22.01 -5.67
C LYS A 222 14.37 20.84 -6.67
N VAL A 223 13.29 20.06 -6.77
CA VAL A 223 13.03 18.98 -7.75
C VAL A 223 12.30 19.53 -8.99
N ARG A 224 12.41 20.84 -9.26
CA ARG A 224 11.77 21.58 -10.39
C ARG A 224 12.07 21.01 -11.78
N PHE A 225 13.05 20.14 -11.91
CA PHE A 225 13.36 19.46 -13.17
C PHE A 225 12.56 18.16 -13.39
N TYR A 226 11.75 17.70 -12.43
CA TYR A 226 11.11 16.38 -12.51
C TYR A 226 9.59 16.35 -12.40
N LEU A 227 8.91 17.47 -12.10
CA LEU A 227 7.45 17.56 -12.23
C LEU A 227 7.11 18.39 -13.48
N PRO A 228 6.22 17.92 -14.38
CA PRO A 228 5.92 18.64 -15.60
C PRO A 228 5.43 20.06 -15.29
N SER A 229 5.88 21.04 -16.07
CA SER A 229 5.55 22.47 -15.96
C SER A 229 4.04 22.77 -15.94
N ARG A 230 3.19 21.79 -16.29
CA ARG A 230 1.72 21.81 -16.18
C ARG A 230 1.16 21.73 -14.75
N LEU A 231 1.96 21.35 -13.74
CA LEU A 231 1.53 21.26 -12.34
C LEU A 231 1.79 22.55 -11.52
N MET A 232 2.53 23.51 -12.08
CA MET A 232 3.15 24.58 -11.28
C MET A 232 2.76 26.02 -11.65
N SER A 233 1.76 26.27 -12.49
CA SER A 233 1.25 27.64 -12.70
C SER A 233 0.10 27.95 -11.75
N ASP A 234 0.25 29.06 -11.03
CA ASP A 234 -0.43 29.46 -9.82
C ASP A 234 -1.96 29.54 -9.85
N THR A 235 -2.50 29.47 -8.62
CA THR A 235 -3.79 29.99 -8.16
C THR A 235 -5.07 29.39 -8.75
N GLN A 236 -5.62 28.42 -8.00
CA GLN A 236 -7.05 28.21 -7.71
C GLN A 236 -8.09 28.11 -8.84
N ALA A 237 -7.77 28.33 -10.12
CA ALA A 237 -8.74 28.45 -11.21
C ALA A 237 -8.69 27.33 -12.27
N LEU A 238 -7.65 26.49 -12.29
CA LEU A 238 -7.64 25.27 -13.14
C LEU A 238 -8.29 24.10 -12.41
N SER A 239 -9.59 24.28 -12.16
CA SER A 239 -10.51 23.25 -11.70
C SER A 239 -10.41 22.02 -12.62
N GLN A 240 -10.34 20.83 -12.03
CA GLN A 240 -10.68 19.50 -12.56
C GLN A 240 -10.14 19.04 -13.95
N ARG A 241 -10.14 19.88 -14.99
CA ARG A 241 -9.74 19.61 -16.38
C ARG A 241 -8.29 19.19 -16.56
N THR A 242 -7.32 19.72 -15.82
CA THR A 242 -5.90 19.35 -16.00
C THR A 242 -5.57 17.99 -15.40
N LEU A 243 -6.20 17.63 -14.27
CA LEU A 243 -6.16 16.28 -13.71
C LEU A 243 -6.94 15.30 -14.60
N TYR A 244 -8.08 15.73 -15.15
CA TYR A 244 -8.86 14.97 -16.14
C TYR A 244 -8.05 14.66 -17.41
N LEU A 245 -7.26 15.61 -17.92
CA LEU A 245 -6.40 15.41 -19.10
C LEU A 245 -5.22 14.45 -18.85
N VAL A 246 -4.63 14.46 -17.66
CA VAL A 246 -3.60 13.48 -17.27
C VAL A 246 -4.22 12.08 -17.09
N LEU A 247 -5.46 12.01 -16.62
CA LEU A 247 -6.22 10.76 -16.50
C LEU A 247 -6.70 10.21 -17.86
N THR A 248 -7.08 11.06 -18.82
CA THR A 248 -7.50 10.64 -20.16
C THR A 248 -6.34 10.32 -21.10
N GLN A 249 -5.13 10.84 -20.87
CA GLN A 249 -3.93 10.44 -21.63
C GLN A 249 -3.27 9.15 -21.12
N CYS A 250 -3.62 8.66 -19.91
CA CYS A 250 -3.12 7.41 -19.34
C CYS A 250 -4.09 6.22 -19.48
N ILE A 251 -5.24 6.40 -20.14
CA ILE A 251 -6.21 5.34 -20.44
C ILE A 251 -6.57 5.47 -21.93
N PRO A 252 -5.96 4.69 -22.84
CA PRO A 252 -6.56 4.50 -24.14
C PRO A 252 -7.75 3.52 -23.98
N ASP A 253 -8.86 3.87 -24.63
CA ASP A 253 -10.03 3.05 -24.93
C ASP A 253 -11.01 2.72 -23.79
N VAL A 254 -11.86 3.71 -23.48
CA VAL A 254 -13.30 3.46 -23.35
C VAL A 254 -14.01 4.50 -24.20
N GLU A 255 -14.48 4.10 -25.37
CA GLU A 255 -15.43 4.88 -26.18
C GLU A 255 -16.65 5.21 -25.31
N ILE A 256 -16.85 6.48 -25.01
CA ILE A 256 -18.19 7.00 -24.71
C ILE A 256 -18.62 7.71 -25.97
N THR A 257 -19.21 6.94 -26.87
CA THR A 257 -19.90 7.41 -28.07
C THR A 257 -21.16 8.15 -27.63
N CYS A 258 -21.22 9.43 -28.00
CA CYS A 258 -22.41 10.25 -28.27
C CYS A 258 -23.44 10.46 -27.14
N LEU A 259 -23.61 11.74 -26.77
CA LEU A 259 -24.70 12.57 -27.30
C LEU A 259 -24.43 14.04 -27.01
N SER A 260 -23.81 14.71 -27.99
CA SER A 260 -24.01 16.14 -28.23
C SER A 260 -25.09 16.28 -29.30
N ASN A 261 -26.19 16.93 -28.95
CA ASN A 261 -27.07 17.72 -29.81
C ASN A 261 -28.02 18.39 -28.81
N GLY A 262 -28.22 19.69 -28.74
CA GLY A 262 -27.84 20.83 -29.56
C GLY A 262 -28.63 22.01 -28.97
N SER A 263 -28.05 23.21 -29.05
CA SER A 263 -28.58 24.46 -28.51
C SER A 263 -29.96 24.83 -29.08
N ASN A 264 -30.87 25.23 -28.20
CA ASN A 264 -31.72 26.44 -28.21
C ASN A 264 -33.01 26.20 -27.42
#